data_AF-A0A662CP93-F1
#
_entry.id   AF-A0A662CP93-F1
#
_cell.length_a   1.000
_cell.length_b   1.000
_cell.length_c   1.000
_cell.angle_alpha   90.00
_cell.angle_beta   90.00
_cell.angle_gamma   90.00
#
_symmetry.space_group_name_H-M   'P 1'
#
loop_
_entity.id
_entity.type
_entity.pdbx_description
1 polymer ?
#
loop_
_entity_poly.entity_id
_entity_poly.type
_entity_poly.pdbx_seq_one_letter_code
_entity_poly.pdbx_strand_id
1 'polypeptide(L)'
;TDACWVDQDQDGDPDLVVVGTWMNISIFENDHGAFTDITSASGLGETAGWWNCIGIADLDMDGDLDLVAGNHGLNSMLKASVQEPVELWINDFDNNGIPDPIISSYHDGSSYPIASLDELKRQIIGVDQIYPSYASYGGQTVTDIFGEELLAKSLKKQATQFESAIFINKGDGTYETKPLPREAQFSPIRDFLVGDFDKDGIPDLLLAGNNYSTRPSLGRQDASFGWLMLGNNSFEYETLWPAESGFSLAGDMRKMHLIEIEEEAFILTLPNNGTIQLFKHGK
;
A
#
# COMPACT_ATOMS: atom_id res chain seq x y z
N THR A 1 3.47 6.32 -4.49
CA THR A 1 4.63 6.85 -3.78
C THR A 1 4.20 8.12 -3.12
N ASP A 2 4.57 8.26 -1.86
CA ASP A 2 4.24 9.40 -1.01
C ASP A 2 5.38 9.60 0.00
N ALA A 3 5.41 10.74 0.65
CA ALA A 3 6.45 11.05 1.64
C ALA A 3 5.93 12.04 2.69
N CYS A 4 6.49 11.94 3.89
CA CYS A 4 6.25 12.89 4.97
C CYS A 4 7.57 13.21 5.69
N TRP A 5 7.56 14.32 6.44
CA TRP A 5 8.67 14.79 7.24
C TRP A 5 8.30 14.62 8.72
N VAL A 6 9.20 14.03 9.52
CA VAL A 6 9.00 13.79 10.96
C VAL A 6 10.33 14.03 11.67
N ASP A 7 10.32 14.70 12.81
CA ASP A 7 11.50 14.82 13.69
C ASP A 7 11.45 13.63 14.65
N GLN A 8 12.06 12.51 14.26
CA GLN A 8 11.87 11.24 14.96
C GLN A 8 12.72 11.13 16.21
N ASP A 9 13.96 11.63 16.16
CA ASP A 9 14.91 11.60 17.27
C ASP A 9 14.85 12.86 18.17
N GLN A 10 13.97 13.80 17.82
CA GLN A 10 13.70 15.05 18.54
C GLN A 10 14.92 15.98 18.60
N ASP A 11 15.78 15.93 17.58
CA ASP A 11 16.96 16.79 17.48
C ASP A 11 16.66 18.19 16.89
N GLY A 12 15.42 18.37 16.38
CA GLY A 12 14.92 19.62 15.84
C GLY A 12 15.12 19.77 14.32
N ASP A 13 15.68 18.77 13.67
CA ASP A 13 15.76 18.67 12.22
C ASP A 13 14.83 17.54 11.69
N PRO A 14 14.15 17.73 10.53
CA PRO A 14 13.16 16.76 10.09
C PRO A 14 13.79 15.63 9.25
N ASP A 15 13.50 14.39 9.66
CA ASP A 15 13.77 13.16 8.93
C ASP A 15 12.76 12.93 7.80
N LEU A 16 13.20 12.21 6.77
CA LEU A 16 12.37 11.91 5.60
C LEU A 16 11.85 10.47 5.65
N VAL A 17 10.53 10.32 5.66
CA VAL A 17 9.86 9.03 5.48
C VAL A 17 9.34 8.93 4.04
N VAL A 18 9.66 7.84 3.35
CA VAL A 18 9.26 7.59 1.96
C VAL A 18 8.57 6.24 1.84
N VAL A 19 7.45 6.22 1.12
CA VAL A 19 6.74 4.99 0.78
C VAL A 19 6.49 4.87 -0.71
N GLY A 20 6.39 3.64 -1.20
CA GLY A 20 6.13 3.38 -2.62
C GLY A 20 5.84 1.92 -2.93
N THR A 21 5.84 1.60 -4.22
CA THR A 21 5.61 0.22 -4.68
C THR A 21 6.92 -0.56 -4.67
N TRP A 22 6.88 -1.79 -4.14
CA TRP A 22 8.01 -2.72 -4.07
C TRP A 22 9.18 -2.24 -3.20
N MET A 23 8.85 -1.51 -2.13
CA MET A 23 9.82 -1.00 -1.16
C MET A 23 9.24 -1.04 0.25
N ASN A 24 10.13 -1.03 1.23
CA ASN A 24 9.78 -0.81 2.63
C ASN A 24 9.20 0.60 2.81
N ILE A 25 8.55 0.82 3.95
CA ILE A 25 8.47 2.16 4.50
C ILE A 25 9.89 2.52 4.92
N SER A 26 10.49 3.48 4.22
CA SER A 26 11.89 3.84 4.40
C SER A 26 12.03 5.14 5.16
N ILE A 27 12.93 5.16 6.13
CA ILE A 27 13.25 6.34 6.93
C ILE A 27 14.69 6.74 6.67
N PHE A 28 14.87 8.01 6.33
CA PHE A 28 16.17 8.63 6.13
C PHE A 28 16.36 9.69 7.21
N GLU A 29 17.20 9.35 8.19
CA GLU A 29 17.65 10.26 9.24
C GLU A 29 18.37 11.44 8.60
N ASN A 30 18.00 12.65 8.97
CA ASN A 30 18.66 13.86 8.52
C ASN A 30 19.66 14.32 9.59
N ASP A 31 20.92 14.48 9.20
CA ASP A 31 21.94 15.14 10.03
C ASP A 31 22.40 16.39 9.30
N HIS A 32 21.71 17.51 9.56
CA HIS A 32 22.04 18.83 8.99
C HIS A 32 22.14 18.85 7.45
N GLY A 33 21.25 18.11 6.76
CA GLY A 33 21.17 18.00 5.31
C GLY A 33 21.88 16.77 4.72
N ALA A 34 22.47 15.91 5.55
CA ALA A 34 23.01 14.62 5.15
C ALA A 34 22.05 13.49 5.55
N PHE A 35 21.55 12.73 4.57
CA PHE A 35 20.56 11.69 4.80
C PHE A 35 21.21 10.30 4.97
N THR A 36 20.85 9.60 6.04
CA THR A 36 21.27 8.22 6.33
C THR A 36 20.06 7.30 6.35
N ASP A 37 20.08 6.22 5.58
CA ASP A 37 19.00 5.22 5.60
C ASP A 37 19.06 4.41 6.92
N ILE A 38 18.08 4.65 7.80
CA ILE A 38 17.92 3.97 9.09
C ILE A 38 16.78 2.95 9.07
N THR A 39 16.17 2.67 7.91
CA THR A 39 14.97 1.82 7.74
C THR A 39 15.04 0.51 8.52
N SER A 40 16.16 -0.23 8.41
CA SER A 40 16.32 -1.50 9.12
C SER A 40 16.54 -1.32 10.62
N ALA A 41 17.24 -0.26 11.03
CA ALA A 41 17.48 0.04 12.45
C ALA A 41 16.18 0.44 13.16
N SER A 42 15.28 1.11 12.45
CA SER A 42 13.95 1.51 12.96
C SER A 42 12.92 0.38 12.99
N GLY A 43 13.30 -0.87 12.66
CA GLY A 43 12.38 -2.01 12.65
C GLY A 43 11.50 -2.14 11.40
N LEU A 44 11.69 -1.29 10.39
CA LEU A 44 10.86 -1.26 9.17
C LEU A 44 11.47 -2.07 8.01
N GLY A 45 12.55 -2.82 8.25
CA GLY A 45 13.31 -3.55 7.23
C GLY A 45 12.54 -4.64 6.47
N GLU A 46 11.42 -5.13 7.00
CA GLU A 46 10.61 -6.20 6.40
C GLU A 46 9.20 -5.72 6.00
N THR A 47 9.01 -4.42 5.82
CA THR A 47 7.71 -3.79 5.50
C THR A 47 7.47 -3.63 4.00
N ALA A 48 8.18 -4.38 3.16
CA ALA A 48 8.13 -4.19 1.72
C ALA A 48 6.70 -4.38 1.20
N GLY A 49 6.15 -3.36 0.54
CA GLY A 49 4.75 -3.37 0.18
C GLY A 49 4.44 -2.60 -1.09
N TRP A 50 3.14 -2.44 -1.36
CA TRP A 50 2.63 -1.59 -2.43
C TRP A 50 1.96 -0.36 -1.81
N TRP A 51 2.76 0.38 -1.05
CA TRP A 51 2.33 1.55 -0.29
C TRP A 51 1.95 2.69 -1.24
N ASN A 52 0.80 3.29 -0.95
CA ASN A 52 0.19 4.33 -1.77
C ASN A 52 0.29 5.71 -1.12
N CYS A 53 0.11 5.80 0.20
CA CYS A 53 0.09 7.02 0.98
C CYS A 53 0.66 6.79 2.39
N ILE A 54 1.21 7.84 2.99
CA ILE A 54 1.79 7.85 4.34
C ILE A 54 1.39 9.16 5.02
N GLY A 55 1.25 9.13 6.34
CA GLY A 55 0.90 10.27 7.16
C GLY A 55 1.37 10.05 8.59
N ILE A 56 1.46 11.14 9.34
CA ILE A 56 1.99 11.15 10.70
C ILE A 56 1.00 11.80 11.65
N ALA A 57 0.89 11.27 12.85
CA ALA A 57 0.12 11.84 13.95
C ALA A 57 0.50 11.16 15.27
N ASP A 58 0.30 11.87 16.37
CA ASP A 58 0.38 11.32 17.74
C ASP A 58 -0.97 10.62 18.03
N LEU A 59 -1.07 9.32 17.73
CA LEU A 59 -2.36 8.60 17.69
C LEU A 59 -2.81 8.10 19.07
N ASP A 60 -1.90 7.99 20.03
CA ASP A 60 -2.21 7.63 21.41
C ASP A 60 -2.04 8.77 22.43
N MET A 61 -1.65 9.96 21.95
CA MET A 61 -1.46 11.19 22.70
C MET A 61 -0.33 11.11 23.73
N ASP A 62 0.71 10.32 23.45
CA ASP A 62 1.88 10.19 24.31
C ASP A 62 3.00 11.22 24.00
N GLY A 63 2.87 11.92 22.87
CA GLY A 63 3.75 12.97 22.42
C GLY A 63 4.82 12.53 21.41
N ASP A 64 4.92 11.24 21.10
CA ASP A 64 5.67 10.77 19.94
C ASP A 64 4.77 10.67 18.69
N LEU A 65 5.38 10.68 17.50
CA LEU A 65 4.65 10.67 16.23
C LEU A 65 4.68 9.27 15.63
N ASP A 66 3.49 8.70 15.45
CA ASP A 66 3.26 7.45 14.75
C ASP A 66 3.11 7.66 13.25
N LEU A 67 3.28 6.56 12.50
CA LEU A 67 3.00 6.55 11.06
C LEU A 67 1.73 5.77 10.76
N VAL A 68 0.93 6.28 9.83
CA VAL A 68 -0.20 5.55 9.23
C VAL A 68 0.08 5.38 7.75
N ALA A 69 0.03 4.14 7.25
CA ALA A 69 0.32 3.84 5.85
C ALA A 69 -0.81 3.07 5.17
N GLY A 70 -1.22 3.58 4.00
CA GLY A 70 -2.18 2.94 3.12
C GLY A 70 -1.50 2.03 2.12
N ASN A 71 -1.85 0.74 2.11
CA ASN A 71 -1.25 -0.28 1.24
C ASN A 71 -2.27 -0.84 0.23
N HIS A 72 -1.97 -1.98 -0.39
CA HIS A 72 -2.81 -2.67 -1.37
C HIS A 72 -4.08 -3.28 -0.77
N GLY A 73 -4.07 -3.66 0.50
CA GLY A 73 -5.13 -4.40 1.16
C GLY A 73 -5.07 -5.91 0.91
N LEU A 74 -5.86 -6.65 1.69
CA LEU A 74 -5.88 -8.12 1.72
C LEU A 74 -6.95 -8.74 0.79
N ASN A 75 -7.88 -7.93 0.28
CA ASN A 75 -8.92 -8.35 -0.65
C ASN A 75 -8.38 -8.45 -2.09
N SER A 76 -7.39 -9.31 -2.27
CA SER A 76 -6.72 -9.59 -3.53
C SER A 76 -6.37 -11.07 -3.59
N MET A 77 -6.20 -11.60 -4.82
CA MET A 77 -5.65 -12.93 -5.03
C MET A 77 -4.18 -13.01 -4.60
N LEU A 78 -3.49 -11.87 -4.55
CA LEU A 78 -2.11 -11.78 -4.12
C LEU A 78 -2.03 -11.87 -2.60
N LYS A 79 -1.17 -12.76 -2.10
CA LYS A 79 -0.84 -12.90 -0.68
C LYS A 79 0.65 -12.65 -0.51
N ALA A 80 0.98 -11.74 0.39
CA ALA A 80 2.35 -11.35 0.71
C ALA A 80 2.61 -11.63 2.19
N SER A 81 3.75 -12.24 2.47
CA SER A 81 4.32 -12.40 3.80
C SER A 81 5.84 -12.39 3.69
N VAL A 82 6.54 -12.32 4.83
CA VAL A 82 8.02 -12.45 4.84
C VAL A 82 8.46 -13.82 4.32
N GLN A 83 7.73 -14.89 4.67
CA GLN A 83 8.07 -16.26 4.27
C GLN A 83 7.70 -16.53 2.80
N GLU A 84 6.59 -15.96 2.34
CA GLU A 84 6.03 -16.14 1.01
C GLU A 84 5.70 -14.77 0.40
N PRO A 85 6.71 -14.03 -0.09
CA PRO A 85 6.51 -12.70 -0.64
C PRO A 85 5.85 -12.75 -2.02
N VAL A 86 5.16 -11.69 -2.39
CA VAL A 86 4.87 -11.42 -3.80
C VAL A 86 6.15 -10.89 -4.45
N GLU A 87 6.46 -11.36 -5.64
CA GLU A 87 7.73 -11.11 -6.29
C GLU A 87 7.52 -10.44 -7.64
N LEU A 88 8.45 -9.58 -8.02
CA LEU A 88 8.59 -9.03 -9.35
C LEU A 88 9.97 -9.39 -9.89
N TRP A 89 9.98 -10.15 -10.97
CA TRP A 89 11.14 -10.56 -11.72
C TRP A 89 11.23 -9.70 -12.98
N ILE A 90 12.37 -9.05 -13.20
CA ILE A 90 12.60 -8.21 -14.37
C ILE A 90 13.85 -8.73 -15.08
N ASN A 91 13.65 -9.21 -16.30
CA ASN A 91 14.71 -9.67 -17.19
C ASN A 91 14.22 -9.59 -18.64
N ASP A 92 15.10 -9.75 -19.62
CA ASP A 92 14.74 -9.92 -21.03
C ASP A 92 14.56 -11.43 -21.30
N PHE A 93 13.36 -11.96 -21.05
CA PHE A 93 13.14 -13.41 -20.99
C PHE A 93 13.12 -14.05 -22.38
N ASP A 94 12.80 -13.30 -23.44
CA ASP A 94 12.85 -13.74 -24.84
C ASP A 94 14.05 -13.20 -25.64
N ASN A 95 14.96 -12.46 -24.99
CA ASN A 95 16.15 -11.86 -25.61
C ASN A 95 15.83 -10.89 -26.75
N ASN A 96 14.73 -10.14 -26.65
CA ASN A 96 14.33 -9.15 -27.64
C ASN A 96 14.89 -7.73 -27.37
N GLY A 97 15.61 -7.54 -26.25
CA GLY A 97 16.20 -6.28 -25.80
C GLY A 97 15.29 -5.42 -24.94
N ILE A 98 14.09 -5.89 -24.58
CA ILE A 98 13.09 -5.19 -23.76
C ILE A 98 12.89 -5.97 -22.45
N PRO A 99 12.97 -5.31 -21.28
CA PRO A 99 12.68 -5.99 -20.02
C PRO A 99 11.21 -6.43 -19.90
N ASP A 100 11.03 -7.68 -19.50
CA ASP A 100 9.77 -8.35 -19.22
C ASP A 100 9.51 -8.41 -17.71
N PRO A 101 8.60 -7.57 -17.16
CA PRO A 101 8.21 -7.67 -15.77
C PRO A 101 7.25 -8.84 -15.53
N ILE A 102 7.63 -9.79 -14.68
CA ILE A 102 6.83 -10.94 -14.29
C ILE A 102 6.54 -10.87 -12.80
N ILE A 103 5.26 -10.80 -12.45
CA ILE A 103 4.82 -10.87 -11.06
C ILE A 103 4.46 -12.33 -10.73
N SER A 104 4.92 -12.81 -9.59
CA SER A 104 4.55 -14.11 -9.04
C SER A 104 4.08 -14.00 -7.59
N SER A 105 3.26 -14.96 -7.16
CA SER A 105 2.77 -15.07 -5.79
C SER A 105 2.76 -16.54 -5.40
N TYR A 106 2.95 -16.81 -4.12
CA TYR A 106 3.03 -18.16 -3.60
C TYR A 106 1.64 -18.78 -3.43
N HIS A 107 1.56 -20.08 -3.70
CA HIS A 107 0.44 -20.94 -3.37
C HIS A 107 1.01 -22.29 -2.91
N ASP A 108 0.65 -22.74 -1.71
CA ASP A 108 1.13 -23.99 -1.11
C ASP A 108 2.67 -24.16 -1.20
N GLY A 109 3.43 -23.12 -0.85
CA GLY A 109 4.90 -23.16 -0.83
C GLY A 109 5.61 -22.97 -2.18
N SER A 110 4.87 -22.78 -3.28
CA SER A 110 5.44 -22.61 -4.62
C SER A 110 5.04 -21.28 -5.26
N SER A 111 5.99 -20.61 -5.92
CA SER A 111 5.79 -19.29 -6.55
C SER A 111 5.28 -19.44 -7.99
N TYR A 112 4.06 -18.99 -8.25
CA TYR A 112 3.41 -19.08 -9.56
C TYR A 112 3.28 -17.68 -10.19
N PRO A 113 3.48 -17.54 -11.52
CA PRO A 113 3.16 -16.30 -12.21
C PRO A 113 1.67 -15.97 -12.07
N ILE A 114 1.37 -14.69 -11.87
CA ILE A 114 -0.02 -14.21 -11.79
C ILE A 114 -0.64 -13.98 -13.17
N ALA A 115 0.20 -13.87 -14.19
CA ALA A 115 -0.22 -13.66 -15.56
C ALA A 115 -0.85 -14.94 -16.10
N SER A 116 -1.97 -14.81 -16.80
CA SER A 116 -2.55 -15.90 -17.59
C SER A 116 -1.64 -16.28 -18.77
N LEU A 117 -1.85 -17.47 -19.33
CA LEU A 117 -1.13 -17.91 -20.53
C LEU A 117 -1.24 -16.91 -21.68
N ASP A 118 -2.44 -16.35 -21.91
CA ASP A 118 -2.67 -15.35 -22.96
C ASP A 118 -1.92 -14.04 -22.69
N GLU A 119 -1.78 -13.63 -21.42
CA GLU A 119 -0.98 -12.44 -21.07
C GLU A 119 0.51 -12.69 -21.27
N LEU A 120 1.02 -13.84 -20.84
CA LEU A 120 2.43 -14.20 -21.06
C LEU A 120 2.78 -14.31 -22.54
N LYS A 121 1.92 -14.92 -23.37
CA LYS A 121 2.13 -15.01 -24.83
C LYS A 121 2.21 -13.66 -25.52
N ARG A 122 1.50 -12.65 -25.00
CA ARG A 122 1.55 -11.28 -25.55
C ARG A 122 2.82 -10.55 -25.14
N GLN A 123 3.38 -10.91 -23.99
CA GLN A 123 4.56 -10.25 -23.42
C GLN A 123 5.86 -10.88 -23.93
N ILE A 124 5.94 -12.21 -23.97
CA ILE A 124 7.17 -12.97 -24.20
C ILE A 124 7.01 -13.87 -25.42
N ILE A 125 7.89 -13.69 -26.42
CA ILE A 125 7.89 -14.48 -27.65
C ILE A 125 8.30 -15.94 -27.35
N GLY A 126 7.59 -16.91 -27.94
CA GLY A 126 7.91 -18.33 -27.85
C GLY A 126 7.24 -19.10 -26.70
N VAL A 127 6.57 -18.40 -25.77
CA VAL A 127 5.76 -19.04 -24.70
C VAL A 127 4.70 -19.99 -25.28
N ASP A 128 4.13 -19.68 -26.45
CA ASP A 128 3.14 -20.50 -27.13
C ASP A 128 3.68 -21.82 -27.68
N GLN A 129 4.97 -21.88 -27.99
CA GLN A 129 5.64 -23.11 -28.43
C GLN A 129 5.90 -24.07 -27.27
N ILE A 130 6.23 -23.51 -26.09
CA ILE A 130 6.49 -24.28 -24.87
C ILE A 130 5.16 -24.72 -24.23
N TYR A 131 4.19 -23.81 -24.18
CA TYR A 131 2.88 -23.99 -23.56
C TYR A 131 1.74 -23.76 -24.57
N PRO A 132 1.44 -24.74 -25.43
CA PRO A 132 0.42 -24.58 -26.47
C PRO A 132 -1.01 -24.48 -25.91
N SER A 133 -1.25 -24.95 -24.69
CA SER A 133 -2.58 -24.97 -24.06
C SER A 133 -2.57 -24.55 -22.60
N TYR A 134 -3.73 -24.18 -22.05
CA TYR A 134 -3.88 -23.93 -20.61
C TYR A 134 -3.59 -25.17 -19.76
N ALA A 135 -3.84 -26.38 -20.29
CA ALA A 135 -3.54 -27.61 -19.57
C ALA A 135 -2.02 -27.85 -19.42
N SER A 136 -1.21 -27.45 -20.39
CA SER A 136 0.25 -27.51 -20.29
C SER A 136 0.85 -26.40 -19.42
N TYR A 137 0.16 -25.27 -19.29
CA TYR A 137 0.60 -24.12 -18.51
C TYR A 137 0.16 -24.17 -17.04
N GLY A 138 -0.99 -24.80 -16.76
CA GLY A 138 -1.55 -24.88 -15.42
C GLY A 138 -0.57 -25.54 -14.44
N GLY A 139 -0.34 -24.88 -13.30
CA GLY A 139 0.54 -25.38 -12.26
C GLY A 139 2.03 -25.26 -12.56
N GLN A 140 2.44 -24.54 -13.60
CA GLN A 140 3.85 -24.23 -13.85
C GLN A 140 4.31 -23.09 -12.94
N THR A 141 5.35 -23.32 -12.15
CA THR A 141 5.95 -22.28 -11.31
C THR A 141 6.73 -21.29 -12.16
N VAL A 142 7.08 -20.13 -11.58
CA VAL A 142 7.96 -19.17 -12.25
C VAL A 142 9.30 -19.80 -12.64
N THR A 143 9.81 -20.71 -11.80
CA THR A 143 11.06 -21.45 -12.04
C THR A 143 10.90 -22.48 -13.16
N ASP A 144 9.77 -23.17 -13.25
CA ASP A 144 9.52 -24.13 -14.35
C ASP A 144 9.51 -23.44 -15.72
N ILE A 145 8.99 -22.21 -15.77
CA ILE A 145 8.82 -21.44 -17.01
C ILE A 145 10.14 -20.83 -17.48
N PHE A 146 10.90 -20.20 -16.57
CA PHE A 146 12.08 -19.40 -16.93
C PHE A 146 13.42 -20.05 -16.59
N GLY A 147 13.41 -21.08 -15.74
CA GLY A 147 14.61 -21.75 -15.25
C GLY A 147 15.37 -20.95 -14.19
N GLU A 148 16.05 -21.66 -13.29
CA GLU A 148 16.80 -21.06 -12.18
C GLU A 148 17.92 -20.12 -12.65
N GLU A 149 18.63 -20.48 -13.74
CA GLU A 149 19.78 -19.70 -14.23
C GLU A 149 19.38 -18.29 -14.67
N LEU A 150 18.24 -18.16 -15.36
CA LEU A 150 17.76 -16.89 -15.87
C LEU A 150 17.13 -16.05 -14.74
N LEU A 151 16.40 -16.68 -13.82
CA LEU A 151 15.87 -16.02 -12.63
C LEU A 151 16.99 -15.49 -11.72
N ALA A 152 18.09 -16.23 -11.55
CA ALA A 152 19.25 -15.78 -10.77
C ALA A 152 19.95 -14.54 -11.37
N LYS A 153 19.78 -14.28 -12.67
CA LYS A 153 20.30 -13.08 -13.37
C LYS A 153 19.28 -11.93 -13.43
N SER A 154 18.06 -12.16 -12.95
CA SER A 154 16.97 -11.18 -13.02
C SER A 154 17.09 -10.15 -11.90
N LEU A 155 16.67 -8.92 -12.17
CA LEU A 155 16.39 -7.98 -11.09
C LEU A 155 15.14 -8.46 -10.36
N LYS A 156 15.27 -8.69 -9.04
CA LYS A 156 14.18 -9.13 -8.19
C LYS A 156 13.73 -8.00 -7.25
N LYS A 157 12.43 -7.81 -7.15
CA LYS A 157 11.77 -7.00 -6.13
C LYS A 157 10.77 -7.88 -5.37
N GLN A 158 10.51 -7.54 -4.12
CA GLN A 158 9.62 -8.32 -3.26
C GLN A 158 8.67 -7.39 -2.50
N ALA A 159 7.47 -7.89 -2.22
CA ALA A 159 6.53 -7.32 -1.27
C ALA A 159 6.19 -8.41 -0.24
N THR A 160 6.42 -8.11 1.02
CA THR A 160 6.21 -8.96 2.19
C THR A 160 4.97 -8.56 2.98
N GLN A 161 4.38 -7.38 2.70
CA GLN A 161 3.21 -6.87 3.40
C GLN A 161 2.26 -6.14 2.45
N PHE A 162 0.97 -6.49 2.51
CA PHE A 162 -0.11 -5.77 1.83
C PHE A 162 -1.14 -5.15 2.76
N GLU A 163 -1.02 -5.37 4.06
CA GLU A 163 -1.89 -4.74 5.05
C GLU A 163 -1.60 -3.24 5.13
N SER A 164 -2.67 -2.45 5.12
CA SER A 164 -2.60 -1.07 5.60
C SER A 164 -2.49 -1.09 7.13
N ALA A 165 -1.62 -0.29 7.70
CA ALA A 165 -1.20 -0.44 9.08
C ALA A 165 -0.80 0.90 9.71
N ILE A 166 -0.79 0.88 11.04
CA ILE A 166 -0.14 1.86 11.90
C ILE A 166 1.25 1.32 12.23
N PHE A 167 2.23 2.20 12.28
CA PHE A 167 3.58 1.94 12.75
C PHE A 167 3.75 2.78 14.00
N ILE A 168 3.63 2.11 15.14
CA ILE A 168 3.60 2.68 16.47
C ILE A 168 5.03 3.02 16.85
N ASN A 169 5.29 4.29 17.14
CA ASN A 169 6.60 4.70 17.64
C ASN A 169 6.79 4.16 19.06
N LYS A 170 7.98 3.66 19.37
CA LYS A 170 8.28 3.09 20.70
C LYS A 170 9.04 4.07 21.60
N GLY A 171 9.28 5.29 21.13
CA GLY A 171 10.09 6.31 21.80
C GLY A 171 11.60 6.02 21.81
N ASP A 172 12.06 4.92 21.21
CA ASP A 172 13.47 4.52 21.14
C ASP A 172 14.04 4.53 19.71
N GLY A 173 13.31 5.14 18.77
CA GLY A 173 13.65 5.18 17.35
C GLY A 173 13.20 3.95 16.56
N THR A 174 12.52 3.00 17.19
CA THR A 174 11.95 1.83 16.51
C THR A 174 10.43 1.90 16.41
N TYR A 175 9.89 1.18 15.42
CA TYR A 175 8.46 1.09 15.17
C TYR A 175 7.92 -0.34 15.34
N GLU A 176 6.73 -0.44 15.92
CA GLU A 176 5.93 -1.68 15.98
C GLU A 176 4.77 -1.60 14.99
N THR A 177 4.59 -2.63 14.16
CA THR A 177 3.51 -2.65 13.17
C THR A 177 2.21 -3.18 13.76
N LYS A 178 1.12 -2.44 13.60
CA LYS A 178 -0.24 -2.86 13.96
C LYS A 178 -1.18 -2.71 12.75
N PRO A 179 -1.77 -3.79 12.21
CA PRO A 179 -2.72 -3.70 11.11
C PRO A 179 -3.95 -2.85 11.46
N LEU A 180 -4.42 -2.05 10.51
CA LEU A 180 -5.71 -1.36 10.61
C LEU A 180 -6.87 -2.37 10.52
N PRO A 181 -8.09 -2.01 10.99
CA PRO A 181 -9.28 -2.86 10.91
C PRO A 181 -9.53 -3.43 9.51
N ARG A 182 -10.24 -4.56 9.43
CA ARG A 182 -10.46 -5.30 8.18
C ARG A 182 -11.04 -4.45 7.03
N GLU A 183 -11.84 -3.43 7.35
CA GLU A 183 -12.44 -2.50 6.39
C GLU A 183 -11.37 -1.71 5.61
N ALA A 184 -10.24 -1.36 6.26
CA ALA A 184 -9.05 -0.77 5.62
C ALA A 184 -8.31 -1.72 4.67
N GLN A 185 -8.65 -3.02 4.71
CA GLN A 185 -8.01 -4.06 3.91
C GLN A 185 -8.85 -4.48 2.69
N PHE A 186 -10.08 -3.96 2.55
CA PHE A 186 -11.02 -4.35 1.49
C PHE A 186 -10.62 -3.84 0.09
N SER A 187 -9.78 -2.81 0.01
CA SER A 187 -9.24 -2.28 -1.24
C SER A 187 -7.97 -1.49 -0.95
N PRO A 188 -7.18 -1.13 -1.98
CA PRO A 188 -6.05 -0.22 -1.78
C PRO A 188 -6.50 1.10 -1.17
N ILE A 189 -5.88 1.52 -0.08
CA ILE A 189 -6.02 2.89 0.43
C ILE A 189 -5.16 3.78 -0.45
N ARG A 190 -5.73 4.87 -0.96
CA ARG A 190 -5.07 5.79 -1.89
C ARG A 190 -4.74 7.13 -1.24
N ASP A 191 -5.53 7.52 -0.25
CA ASP A 191 -5.30 8.69 0.57
C ASP A 191 -6.11 8.56 1.87
N PHE A 192 -5.71 9.30 2.89
CA PHE A 192 -6.48 9.42 4.11
C PHE A 192 -6.31 10.81 4.72
N LEU A 193 -7.22 11.17 5.62
CA LEU A 193 -7.09 12.33 6.49
C LEU A 193 -7.03 11.85 7.94
N VAL A 194 -6.19 12.50 8.73
CA VAL A 194 -6.16 12.35 10.18
C VAL A 194 -6.79 13.60 10.79
N GLY A 195 -7.66 13.42 11.77
CA GLY A 195 -8.26 14.53 12.52
C GLY A 195 -9.29 14.04 13.53
N ASP A 196 -9.70 14.91 14.43
CA ASP A 196 -10.73 14.63 15.44
C ASP A 196 -12.12 14.85 14.83
N PHE A 197 -12.70 13.80 14.23
CA PHE A 197 -13.96 13.89 13.47
C PHE A 197 -15.18 13.75 14.38
N ASP A 198 -15.07 13.04 15.50
CA ASP A 198 -16.16 12.89 16.48
C ASP A 198 -16.08 13.87 17.67
N LYS A 199 -14.98 14.61 17.80
CA LYS A 199 -14.73 15.66 18.81
C LYS A 199 -14.45 15.12 20.21
N ASP A 200 -13.89 13.93 20.32
CA ASP A 200 -13.45 13.36 21.58
C ASP A 200 -12.00 13.75 21.96
N GLY A 201 -11.28 14.37 21.02
CA GLY A 201 -9.89 14.81 21.17
C GLY A 201 -8.84 13.76 20.78
N ILE A 202 -9.26 12.59 20.32
CA ILE A 202 -8.43 11.50 19.82
C ILE A 202 -8.37 11.59 18.29
N PRO A 203 -7.20 11.33 17.66
CA PRO A 203 -7.15 11.31 16.20
C PRO A 203 -7.93 10.15 15.59
N ASP A 204 -8.83 10.49 14.67
CA ASP A 204 -9.56 9.55 13.83
C ASP A 204 -8.96 9.49 12.42
N LEU A 205 -9.29 8.43 11.68
CA LEU A 205 -8.86 8.24 10.29
C LEU A 205 -10.05 8.25 9.34
N LEU A 206 -10.01 9.13 8.34
CA LEU A 206 -10.93 9.11 7.21
C LEU A 206 -10.20 8.57 5.99
N LEU A 207 -10.62 7.41 5.49
CA LEU A 207 -9.92 6.66 4.44
C LEU A 207 -10.64 6.76 3.10
N ALA A 208 -9.86 6.89 2.02
CA ALA A 208 -10.33 6.78 0.64
C ALA A 208 -9.45 5.82 -0.16
N GLY A 209 -10.07 5.08 -1.08
CA GLY A 209 -9.36 4.03 -1.80
C GLY A 209 -9.95 3.65 -3.13
N ASN A 210 -9.71 2.39 -3.48
CA ASN A 210 -10.00 1.71 -4.73
C ASN A 210 -8.87 1.75 -5.78
N ASN A 211 -8.98 0.82 -6.72
CA ASN A 211 -8.20 0.80 -7.95
C ASN A 211 -9.02 0.18 -9.07
N TYR A 212 -9.41 1.01 -10.06
CA TYR A 212 -10.17 0.53 -11.22
C TYR A 212 -9.26 0.18 -12.41
N SER A 213 -8.00 0.62 -12.35
CA SER A 213 -7.00 0.38 -13.40
C SER A 213 -6.21 -0.89 -13.07
N THR A 214 -6.87 -2.02 -13.19
CA THR A 214 -6.30 -3.35 -12.92
C THR A 214 -6.29 -4.20 -14.18
N ARG A 215 -5.49 -5.27 -14.17
CA ARG A 215 -5.57 -6.31 -15.21
C ARG A 215 -6.96 -6.94 -15.15
N PRO A 216 -7.60 -7.26 -16.29
CA PRO A 216 -8.90 -7.94 -16.29
C PRO A 216 -8.90 -9.23 -15.45
N SER A 217 -7.78 -9.96 -15.43
CA SER A 217 -7.57 -11.17 -14.63
C SER A 217 -7.58 -10.94 -13.12
N LEU A 218 -7.25 -9.73 -12.64
CA LEU A 218 -7.25 -9.38 -11.22
C LEU A 218 -8.58 -8.78 -10.75
N GLY A 219 -9.44 -8.34 -11.68
CA GLY A 219 -10.69 -7.65 -11.34
C GLY A 219 -10.45 -6.25 -10.76
N ARG A 220 -11.50 -5.45 -10.70
CA ARG A 220 -11.43 -4.14 -10.02
C ARG A 220 -11.35 -4.33 -8.52
N GLN A 221 -10.63 -3.44 -7.85
CA GLN A 221 -10.55 -3.40 -6.39
C GLN A 221 -11.39 -2.21 -5.93
N ASP A 222 -12.70 -2.43 -5.77
CA ASP A 222 -13.70 -1.36 -5.63
C ASP A 222 -14.56 -1.47 -4.37
N ALA A 223 -14.03 -2.14 -3.34
CA ALA A 223 -14.72 -2.39 -2.08
C ALA A 223 -14.44 -1.35 -0.97
N SER A 224 -13.86 -0.18 -1.29
CA SER A 224 -13.88 0.98 -0.39
C SER A 224 -15.00 1.93 -0.78
N PHE A 225 -15.83 2.25 0.20
CA PHE A 225 -16.94 3.20 0.10
C PHE A 225 -16.68 4.49 0.88
N GLY A 226 -15.43 4.71 1.31
CA GLY A 226 -15.08 5.68 2.33
C GLY A 226 -15.31 5.13 3.73
N TRP A 227 -14.28 5.16 4.56
CA TRP A 227 -14.32 4.63 5.92
C TRP A 227 -13.92 5.71 6.90
N LEU A 228 -14.82 6.03 7.84
CA LEU A 228 -14.46 6.81 9.03
C LEU A 228 -14.14 5.82 10.14
N MET A 229 -12.94 5.89 10.68
CA MET A 229 -12.43 5.03 11.74
C MET A 229 -12.15 5.90 12.96
N LEU A 230 -12.93 5.68 14.03
CA LEU A 230 -12.83 6.41 15.29
C LEU A 230 -11.77 5.78 16.18
N GLY A 231 -10.78 6.57 16.60
CA GLY A 231 -9.64 6.12 17.40
C GLY A 231 -9.99 5.92 18.89
N ASN A 232 -9.11 5.26 19.66
CA ASN A 232 -9.31 5.11 21.10
C ASN A 232 -8.03 5.16 21.96
N ASN A 233 -7.03 5.99 21.64
CA ASN A 233 -5.75 6.14 22.37
C ASN A 233 -5.02 4.82 22.71
N SER A 234 -5.33 3.72 22.03
CA SER A 234 -4.71 2.41 22.21
C SER A 234 -4.47 1.77 20.84
N PHE A 235 -4.40 2.62 19.81
CA PHE A 235 -4.28 2.23 18.41
C PHE A 235 -5.38 1.28 17.94
N GLU A 236 -6.54 1.24 18.60
CA GLU A 236 -7.72 0.52 18.10
C GLU A 236 -8.67 1.52 17.45
N TYR A 237 -9.39 1.04 16.44
CA TYR A 237 -10.26 1.87 15.64
C TYR A 237 -11.62 1.21 15.43
N GLU A 238 -12.69 1.91 15.76
CA GLU A 238 -14.06 1.53 15.42
C GLU A 238 -14.42 2.10 14.04
N THR A 239 -14.81 1.24 13.09
CA THR A 239 -15.18 1.71 11.75
C THR A 239 -16.68 2.00 11.66
N LEU A 240 -17.03 3.23 11.29
CA LEU A 240 -18.40 3.62 10.96
C LEU A 240 -18.72 3.30 9.50
N TRP A 241 -19.90 2.72 9.27
CA TRP A 241 -20.38 2.50 7.90
C TRP A 241 -20.75 3.83 7.23
N PRO A 242 -20.70 3.93 5.90
CA PRO A 242 -21.10 5.15 5.17
C PRO A 242 -22.49 5.70 5.53
N ALA A 243 -23.41 4.81 5.90
CA ALA A 243 -24.76 5.19 6.33
C ALA A 243 -24.79 5.88 7.70
N GLU A 244 -23.79 5.61 8.55
CA GLU A 244 -23.64 6.16 9.90
C GLU A 244 -22.78 7.43 9.88
N SER A 245 -21.64 7.40 9.16
CA SER A 245 -20.72 8.53 9.05
C SER A 245 -21.25 9.65 8.14
N GLY A 246 -22.18 9.34 7.23
CA GLY A 246 -22.60 10.26 6.17
C GLY A 246 -21.54 10.46 5.08
N PHE A 247 -20.39 9.77 5.17
CA PHE A 247 -19.31 9.82 4.20
C PHE A 247 -19.39 8.60 3.28
N SER A 248 -19.84 8.83 2.05
CA SER A 248 -19.96 7.77 1.04
C SER A 248 -19.25 8.17 -0.24
N LEU A 249 -18.19 7.45 -0.56
CA LEU A 249 -17.38 7.62 -1.75
C LEU A 249 -17.82 6.63 -2.83
N ALA A 250 -17.89 7.15 -4.05
CA ALA A 250 -18.05 6.34 -5.26
C ALA A 250 -16.96 6.70 -6.27
N GLY A 251 -16.16 5.72 -6.69
CA GLY A 251 -15.12 5.90 -7.69
C GLY A 251 -13.73 5.41 -7.27
N ASP A 252 -12.77 5.62 -8.16
CA ASP A 252 -11.34 5.32 -7.99
C ASP A 252 -10.65 6.51 -7.34
N MET A 253 -10.70 6.61 -6.01
CA MET A 253 -10.25 7.80 -5.28
C MET A 253 -8.73 7.95 -5.34
N ARG A 254 -8.26 9.19 -5.49
CA ARG A 254 -6.82 9.49 -5.59
C ARG A 254 -6.32 10.41 -4.51
N LYS A 255 -7.09 11.42 -4.14
CA LYS A 255 -6.75 12.36 -3.09
C LYS A 255 -7.97 12.85 -2.33
N MET A 256 -7.75 13.18 -1.07
CA MET A 256 -8.63 13.92 -0.19
C MET A 256 -7.92 15.16 0.32
N HIS A 257 -8.67 16.22 0.54
CA HIS A 257 -8.12 17.43 1.15
C HIS A 257 -9.19 18.10 2.00
N LEU A 258 -8.78 18.57 3.18
CA LEU A 258 -9.62 19.44 3.98
C LEU A 258 -9.47 20.87 3.46
N ILE A 259 -10.57 21.53 3.15
CA ILE A 259 -10.62 22.92 2.71
C ILE A 259 -11.61 23.71 3.57
N GLU A 260 -11.42 25.01 3.63
CA GLU A 260 -12.34 25.92 4.32
C GLU A 260 -13.01 26.84 3.30
N ILE A 261 -14.34 26.94 3.38
CA ILE A 261 -15.17 27.82 2.54
C ILE A 261 -16.11 28.57 3.47
N GLU A 262 -16.01 29.90 3.50
CA GLU A 262 -16.88 30.74 4.34
C GLU A 262 -16.94 30.30 5.82
N GLU A 263 -15.77 30.00 6.42
CA GLU A 263 -15.61 29.52 7.81
C GLU A 263 -16.17 28.11 8.08
N GLU A 264 -16.60 27.39 7.04
CA GLU A 264 -17.03 26.00 7.13
C GLU A 264 -15.96 25.07 6.55
N ALA A 265 -15.65 24.00 7.29
CA ALA A 265 -14.72 22.97 6.84
C ALA A 265 -15.44 21.99 5.89
N PHE A 266 -14.75 21.61 4.82
CA PHE A 266 -15.20 20.61 3.85
C PHE A 266 -14.09 19.63 3.50
N ILE A 267 -14.48 18.39 3.24
CA ILE A 267 -13.61 17.36 2.69
C ILE A 267 -13.86 17.33 1.17
N LEU A 268 -12.83 17.70 0.41
CA LEU A 268 -12.78 17.60 -1.03
C LEU A 268 -12.19 16.25 -1.42
N THR A 269 -12.87 15.47 -2.27
CA THR A 269 -12.32 14.21 -2.81
C THR A 269 -12.18 14.26 -4.32
N LEU A 270 -11.08 13.66 -4.79
CA LEU A 270 -10.63 13.69 -6.18
C LEU A 270 -10.56 12.26 -6.76
N PRO A 271 -11.65 11.76 -7.37
CA PRO A 271 -11.63 10.48 -8.09
C PRO A 271 -10.96 10.59 -9.45
N ASN A 272 -10.19 9.56 -9.82
CA ASN A 272 -9.63 9.40 -11.16
C ASN A 272 -10.75 9.28 -12.21
N ASN A 273 -10.70 10.12 -13.25
CA ASN A 273 -11.73 10.20 -14.29
C ASN A 273 -13.18 10.34 -13.77
N GLY A 274 -13.35 10.91 -12.57
CA GLY A 274 -14.65 11.11 -11.93
C GLY A 274 -14.96 12.57 -11.63
N THR A 275 -16.15 12.80 -11.09
CA THR A 275 -16.57 14.12 -10.61
C THR A 275 -16.02 14.36 -9.22
N ILE A 276 -15.48 15.56 -8.98
CA ILE A 276 -15.07 16.02 -7.65
C ILE A 276 -16.27 15.94 -6.69
N GLN A 277 -16.05 15.44 -5.47
CA GLN A 277 -17.08 15.33 -4.44
C GLN A 277 -16.69 16.22 -3.27
N LEU A 278 -17.69 16.81 -2.62
CA LEU A 278 -17.50 17.73 -1.50
C LEU A 278 -18.41 17.30 -0.36
N PHE A 279 -17.83 17.07 0.81
CA PHE A 279 -18.55 16.68 2.03
C PHE A 279 -18.34 17.76 3.07
N LYS A 280 -19.42 18.21 3.73
CA LYS A 280 -19.30 19.19 4.80
C LYS A 280 -18.77 18.49 6.06
N HIS A 281 -17.71 19.04 6.65
CA HIS A 281 -17.17 18.60 7.93
C HIS A 281 -17.89 19.39 9.04
N GLY A 282 -18.83 18.73 9.73
CA GLY A 282 -19.53 19.24 10.90
C GLY A 282 -21.05 19.20 10.76
N LYS A 283 -21.70 18.55 11.75
CA LYS A 283 -23.15 18.30 11.93
C LYS A 283 -24.01 18.13 10.68
#